data_AF-A0A7X7NXU4-F1
#
_entry.id   AF-A0A7X7NXU4-F1
#
_cell.length_a   1.000
_cell.length_b   1.000
_cell.length_c   1.000
_cell.angle_alpha   90.00
_cell.angle_beta   90.00
_cell.angle_gamma   90.00
#
_symmetry.space_group_name_H-M   'P 1'
#
loop_
_entity.id
_entity.type
_entity.pdbx_description
1 polymer ?
#
loop_
_entity_poly.entity_id
_entity_poly.type
_entity_poly.pdbx_seq_one_letter_code
_entity_poly.pdbx_strand_id
1 'polypeptide(L)'
;MRSKMQNEKGFTLVELMVVVVILGILVAIAVPVYNTVTAKAEKGAIEANLRTVDGAIMQAIATLDSDDTKLATPTALGTAMDGYIQGGLAELNPGNYGIIGTDGDPNTYKAQVTITEAKEGGYASGTTLTLVGGKLVSS
;
A
#
# COMPACT_ATOMS: atom_id res chain seq x y z
N MET A 1 63.55 -20.74 -10.08
CA MET A 1 62.12 -20.38 -9.87
C MET A 1 61.81 -19.13 -10.69
N ARG A 2 60.98 -19.21 -11.74
CA ARG A 2 60.59 -18.04 -12.54
C ARG A 2 59.41 -17.35 -11.85
N SER A 3 59.65 -16.14 -11.34
CA SER A 3 58.62 -15.29 -10.75
C SER A 3 57.72 -14.73 -11.86
N LYS A 4 56.43 -15.07 -11.85
CA LYS A 4 55.40 -14.43 -12.69
C LYS A 4 55.15 -13.04 -12.11
N MET A 5 55.69 -12.01 -12.75
CA MET A 5 55.28 -10.63 -12.50
C MET A 5 53.82 -10.49 -12.95
N GLN A 6 52.89 -10.39 -12.00
CA GLN A 6 51.49 -10.13 -12.29
C GLN A 6 51.36 -8.67 -12.73
N ASN A 7 50.87 -8.45 -13.95
CA ASN A 7 50.71 -7.13 -14.54
C ASN A 7 49.40 -6.52 -13.99
N GLU A 8 49.48 -5.86 -12.85
CA GLU A 8 48.33 -5.19 -12.23
C GLU A 8 48.00 -3.92 -13.03
N LYS A 9 47.20 -4.08 -14.09
CA LYS A 9 46.59 -2.96 -14.80
C LYS A 9 45.53 -2.34 -13.88
N GLY A 10 45.92 -1.30 -13.15
CA GLY A 10 44.99 -0.48 -12.37
C GLY A 10 43.98 0.25 -13.28
N PHE A 11 42.75 0.37 -12.82
CA PHE A 11 41.70 1.15 -13.47
C PHE A 11 42.12 2.61 -13.60
N THR A 12 41.89 3.25 -14.75
CA THR A 12 42.20 4.67 -14.91
C THR A 12 41.13 5.53 -14.22
N LEU A 13 41.53 6.65 -13.60
CA LEU A 13 40.55 7.60 -13.02
C LEU A 13 39.59 8.13 -14.09
N VAL A 14 40.08 8.29 -15.33
CA VAL A 14 39.27 8.77 -16.46
C VAL A 14 38.18 7.76 -16.83
N GLU A 15 38.46 6.45 -16.83
CA GLU A 15 37.43 5.42 -17.04
C GLU A 15 36.32 5.52 -16.00
N LEU A 16 36.69 5.67 -14.72
CA LEU A 16 35.71 5.79 -13.65
C LEU A 16 34.87 7.06 -13.80
N MET A 17 35.49 8.20 -14.19
CA MET A 17 34.78 9.47 -14.41
C MET A 17 33.73 9.38 -15.52
N VAL A 18 34.04 8.75 -16.65
CA VAL A 18 33.06 8.60 -17.75
C VAL A 18 31.88 7.73 -17.32
N VAL A 19 32.13 6.66 -16.57
CA VAL A 19 31.07 5.79 -16.06
C VAL A 19 30.12 6.55 -15.14
N VAL A 20 30.63 7.33 -14.18
CA VAL A 20 29.74 8.07 -13.26
C VAL A 20 28.92 9.14 -13.97
N VAL A 21 29.44 9.76 -15.03
CA VAL A 21 28.68 10.71 -15.85
C VAL A 21 27.51 10.03 -16.55
N ILE A 22 27.75 8.88 -17.20
CA ILE A 22 26.70 8.12 -17.86
C ILE A 22 25.67 7.63 -16.83
N LEU A 23 26.12 7.11 -15.68
CA LEU A 23 25.24 6.71 -14.57
C LEU A 23 24.39 7.88 -14.07
N GLY A 24 24.96 9.08 -13.96
CA GLY A 24 24.22 10.28 -13.55
C GLY A 24 23.06 10.62 -14.49
N ILE A 25 23.28 10.53 -15.81
CA ILE A 25 22.23 10.77 -16.81
C ILE A 25 21.11 9.73 -16.70
N LEU A 26 21.47 8.45 -16.52
CA LEU A 26 20.48 7.38 -16.37
C LEU A 26 19.63 7.57 -15.10
N VAL A 27 20.27 7.90 -13.97
CA VAL A 27 19.56 8.13 -12.69
C VAL A 27 18.60 9.31 -12.79
N ALA A 28 18.97 10.39 -13.47
CA ALA A 28 18.12 11.57 -13.63
C ALA A 28 16.78 11.26 -14.31
N ILE A 29 16.75 10.30 -15.25
CA ILE A 29 15.52 9.86 -15.93
C ILE A 29 14.83 8.73 -15.14
N ALA A 30 15.62 7.81 -14.56
CA ALA A 30 15.09 6.62 -13.90
C ALA A 30 14.30 6.94 -12.62
N VAL A 31 14.77 7.88 -11.80
CA VAL A 31 14.13 8.23 -10.51
C VAL A 31 12.68 8.72 -10.67
N PRO A 32 12.37 9.74 -11.51
CA PRO A 32 10.99 10.20 -11.64
C PRO A 32 10.08 9.12 -12.24
N VAL A 33 10.57 8.34 -13.21
CA VAL A 33 9.80 7.23 -13.79
C VAL A 33 9.49 6.18 -12.72
N TYR A 34 10.49 5.78 -11.92
CA TYR A 34 10.31 4.81 -10.85
C TYR A 34 9.29 5.29 -9.80
N ASN A 35 9.35 6.57 -9.40
CA ASN A 35 8.39 7.16 -8.47
C ASN A 35 6.96 7.07 -9.02
N THR A 36 6.73 7.41 -10.30
CA THR A 36 5.39 7.33 -10.90
C THR A 36 4.86 5.90 -11.02
N VAL A 37 5.72 4.93 -11.36
CA VAL A 37 5.33 3.52 -11.49
C VAL A 37 4.97 2.93 -10.13
N THR A 38 5.78 3.18 -9.12
CA THR A 38 5.51 2.71 -7.75
C THR A 38 4.25 3.35 -7.18
N ALA A 39 4.05 4.66 -7.37
CA ALA A 39 2.83 5.35 -6.96
C ALA A 39 1.58 4.76 -7.63
N LYS A 40 1.65 4.41 -8.93
CA LYS A 40 0.53 3.75 -9.63
C LYS A 40 0.25 2.35 -9.08
N ALA A 41 1.29 1.57 -8.81
CA ALA A 41 1.15 0.24 -8.22
C ALA A 41 0.47 0.31 -6.85
N GLU A 42 0.85 1.29 -6.02
CA GLU A 42 0.23 1.51 -4.72
C GLU A 42 -1.25 1.88 -4.80
N LYS A 43 -1.63 2.76 -5.73
CA LYS A 43 -3.06 3.08 -5.95
C LYS A 43 -3.87 1.84 -6.30
N GLY A 44 -3.31 0.97 -7.15
CA GLY A 44 -3.94 -0.31 -7.51
C GLY A 44 -4.03 -1.27 -6.31
N ALA A 45 -2.98 -1.37 -5.50
CA ALA A 45 -2.97 -2.16 -4.27
C ALA A 45 -4.01 -1.64 -3.26
N ILE A 46 -4.12 -0.32 -3.12
CA ILE A 46 -5.11 0.33 -2.27
C ILE A 46 -6.53 -0.05 -2.65
N GLU A 47 -6.86 0.08 -3.94
CA GLU A 47 -8.17 -0.26 -4.46
C GLU A 47 -8.49 -1.75 -4.28
N ALA A 48 -7.52 -2.63 -4.52
CA ALA A 48 -7.69 -4.07 -4.34
C ALA A 48 -7.91 -4.44 -2.86
N ASN A 49 -7.07 -3.92 -1.96
CA ASN A 49 -7.19 -4.18 -0.52
C ASN A 49 -8.51 -3.64 0.04
N LEU A 50 -8.95 -2.44 -0.38
CA LEU A 50 -10.25 -1.90 0.05
C LEU A 50 -11.42 -2.81 -0.38
N ARG A 51 -11.36 -3.40 -1.57
CA ARG A 51 -12.37 -4.39 -2.01
C ARG A 51 -12.31 -5.66 -1.18
N THR A 52 -11.11 -6.12 -0.80
CA THR A 52 -10.96 -7.26 0.11
C THR A 52 -11.59 -6.97 1.47
N VAL A 53 -11.34 -5.78 2.04
CA VAL A 53 -11.94 -5.35 3.30
C VAL A 53 -13.46 -5.26 3.18
N ASP A 54 -13.98 -4.67 2.11
CA ASP A 54 -15.42 -4.57 1.85
C ASP A 54 -16.09 -5.94 1.72
N GLY A 55 -15.46 -6.88 1.01
CA GLY A 55 -15.94 -8.26 0.92
C GLY A 55 -15.94 -8.97 2.27
N ALA A 56 -14.92 -8.75 3.10
CA ALA A 56 -14.86 -9.30 4.45
C ALA A 56 -15.91 -8.67 5.38
N ILE A 57 -16.23 -7.38 5.23
CA ILE A 57 -17.37 -6.74 5.93
C ILE A 57 -18.67 -7.46 5.56
N MET A 58 -18.93 -7.63 4.25
CA MET A 58 -20.15 -8.30 3.78
C MET A 58 -20.25 -9.74 4.29
N GLN A 59 -19.13 -10.48 4.25
CA GLN A 59 -19.09 -11.86 4.74
C GLN A 59 -19.34 -11.93 6.25
N ALA A 60 -18.72 -11.05 7.03
CA ALA A 60 -18.92 -11.00 8.47
C ALA A 60 -20.38 -10.71 8.82
N ILE A 61 -20.97 -9.66 8.24
CA ILE A 61 -22.38 -9.29 8.47
C ILE A 61 -23.33 -10.41 8.05
N ALA A 62 -23.06 -11.10 6.94
CA ALA A 62 -23.90 -12.21 6.47
C ALA A 62 -23.90 -13.44 7.39
N THR A 63 -22.89 -13.58 8.24
CA THR A 63 -22.76 -14.72 9.17
C THR A 63 -23.19 -14.42 10.60
N LEU A 64 -23.35 -13.15 10.94
CA LEU A 64 -23.70 -12.70 12.28
C LEU A 64 -25.19 -12.39 12.34
N ASP A 65 -25.80 -12.67 13.49
CA ASP A 65 -27.17 -12.23 13.74
C ASP A 65 -27.22 -10.71 13.88
N SER A 66 -28.34 -10.09 13.51
CA SER A 66 -28.50 -8.62 13.52
C SER A 66 -28.33 -7.98 14.90
N ASP A 67 -28.49 -8.76 15.99
CA ASP A 67 -28.33 -8.33 17.38
C ASP A 67 -26.96 -8.75 17.98
N ASP A 68 -26.07 -9.35 17.19
CA ASP A 68 -24.75 -9.76 17.67
C ASP A 68 -23.92 -8.52 18.05
N THR A 69 -23.35 -8.54 19.26
CA THR A 69 -22.45 -7.51 19.77
C THR A 69 -21.25 -7.20 18.86
N LYS A 70 -20.86 -8.13 17.98
CA LYS A 70 -19.84 -7.92 16.95
C LYS A 70 -20.24 -6.92 15.88
N LEU A 71 -21.54 -6.68 15.69
CA LEU A 71 -22.07 -5.63 14.81
C LEU A 71 -22.26 -4.30 15.52
N ALA A 72 -21.94 -4.17 16.82
CA ALA A 72 -22.22 -2.96 17.59
C ALA A 72 -21.24 -1.80 17.33
N THR A 73 -20.01 -2.10 16.91
CA THR A 73 -18.98 -1.08 16.62
C THR A 73 -18.06 -1.51 15.49
N PRO A 74 -17.43 -0.56 14.76
CA PRO A 74 -16.46 -0.88 13.72
C PRO A 74 -15.28 -1.73 14.24
N THR A 75 -14.83 -1.48 15.46
CA THR A 75 -13.74 -2.24 16.10
C THR A 75 -14.15 -3.70 16.35
N ALA A 76 -15.38 -3.92 16.83
CA ALA A 76 -15.88 -5.27 17.07
C ALA A 76 -16.04 -6.05 15.75
N LEU A 77 -16.52 -5.39 14.69
CA LEU A 77 -16.63 -6.00 13.37
C LEU A 77 -15.25 -6.31 12.78
N GLY A 78 -14.26 -5.42 12.94
CA GLY A 78 -12.90 -5.66 12.50
C GLY A 78 -12.27 -6.90 13.13
N THR A 79 -12.61 -7.20 14.38
CA THR A 79 -12.18 -8.45 15.05
C THR A 79 -12.87 -9.68 14.47
N ALA A 80 -14.15 -9.56 14.08
CA ALA A 80 -14.88 -10.65 13.41
C ALA A 80 -14.34 -10.94 12.00
N MET A 81 -13.71 -9.97 11.35
CA MET A 81 -13.14 -10.09 10.00
C MET A 81 -11.77 -10.76 9.93
N ASP A 82 -11.10 -10.96 11.06
CA ASP A 82 -9.77 -11.59 11.12
C ASP A 82 -9.77 -13.02 10.55
N GLY A 83 -10.91 -13.70 10.56
CA GLY A 83 -11.09 -15.00 9.90
C GLY A 83 -11.25 -14.94 8.38
N TYR A 84 -11.49 -13.76 7.80
CA TYR A 84 -11.74 -13.57 6.37
C TYR A 84 -10.58 -12.89 5.63
N ILE A 85 -9.69 -12.22 6.37
CA ILE A 85 -8.49 -11.58 5.82
C ILE A 85 -7.28 -12.24 6.49
N GLN A 86 -6.52 -13.00 5.72
CA GLN A 86 -5.29 -13.61 6.22
C GLN A 86 -4.32 -12.50 6.67
N GLY A 87 -3.90 -12.55 7.94
CA GLY A 87 -3.04 -11.53 8.55
C GLY A 87 -3.78 -10.34 9.16
N GLY A 88 -5.11 -10.27 8.97
CA GLY A 88 -5.94 -9.19 9.47
C GLY A 88 -5.71 -7.85 8.76
N LEU A 89 -6.42 -6.83 9.22
CA LEU A 89 -6.38 -5.48 8.62
C LEU A 89 -5.02 -4.79 8.78
N ALA A 90 -4.25 -5.16 9.81
CA ALA A 90 -2.97 -4.54 10.14
C ALA A 90 -1.84 -4.94 9.18
N GLU A 91 -1.96 -6.07 8.48
CA GLU A 91 -0.94 -6.53 7.52
C GLU A 91 -1.18 -6.00 6.10
N LEU A 92 -2.32 -5.37 5.84
CA LEU A 92 -2.60 -4.76 4.55
C LEU A 92 -1.75 -3.50 4.35
N ASN A 93 -0.98 -3.48 3.26
CA ASN A 93 -0.13 -2.36 2.86
C ASN A 93 -0.36 -2.05 1.37
N PRO A 94 -0.35 -0.78 0.95
CA PRO A 94 0.04 0.42 1.70
C PRO A 94 -1.10 1.13 2.43
N GLY A 95 -0.75 1.76 3.56
CA GLY A 95 -1.67 2.52 4.41
C GLY A 95 -2.23 1.70 5.58
N ASN A 96 -3.04 2.35 6.40
CA ASN A 96 -3.72 1.72 7.52
C ASN A 96 -5.19 1.49 7.16
N TYR A 97 -5.61 0.23 7.12
CA TYR A 97 -6.96 -0.16 6.75
C TYR A 97 -7.86 -0.26 7.98
N GLY A 98 -9.09 0.17 7.80
CA GLY A 98 -10.08 0.20 8.86
C GLY A 98 -11.50 0.14 8.32
N ILE A 99 -12.42 0.18 9.28
CA ILE A 99 -13.85 0.13 9.03
C ILE A 99 -14.44 1.35 9.69
N ILE A 100 -15.38 2.00 9.01
CA ILE A 100 -16.18 3.08 9.57
C ILE A 100 -17.66 2.68 9.55
N GLY A 101 -18.40 3.11 10.57
CA GLY A 101 -19.87 3.06 10.53
C GLY A 101 -20.42 4.13 9.60
N THR A 102 -21.64 3.94 9.10
CA THR A 102 -22.38 5.01 8.42
C THR A 102 -23.29 5.74 9.40
N ASP A 103 -23.39 7.06 9.27
CA ASP A 103 -24.29 7.87 10.10
C ASP A 103 -25.74 7.37 9.99
N GLY A 104 -26.35 7.08 11.14
CA GLY A 104 -27.77 6.74 11.26
C GLY A 104 -28.14 5.26 11.14
N ASP A 105 -27.19 4.36 10.87
CA ASP A 105 -27.43 2.92 10.86
C ASP A 105 -26.32 2.17 11.61
N PRO A 106 -26.62 1.54 12.77
CA PRO A 106 -25.63 0.81 13.56
C PRO A 106 -25.08 -0.44 12.87
N ASN A 107 -25.71 -0.94 11.80
CA ASN A 107 -25.35 -2.19 11.14
C ASN A 107 -24.78 -2.00 9.72
N THR A 108 -24.60 -0.75 9.27
CA THR A 108 -24.02 -0.46 7.96
C THR A 108 -22.59 0.08 8.11
N TYR A 109 -21.65 -0.61 7.47
CA TYR A 109 -20.21 -0.38 7.58
C TYR A 109 -19.56 -0.17 6.22
N LYS A 110 -18.44 0.56 6.19
CA LYS A 110 -17.66 0.83 4.97
C LYS A 110 -16.17 0.58 5.21
N ALA A 111 -15.51 0.05 4.20
CA ALA A 111 -14.06 -0.07 4.17
C ALA A 111 -13.39 1.30 3.97
N GLN A 112 -12.33 1.56 4.75
CA GLN A 112 -11.56 2.79 4.70
C GLN A 112 -10.06 2.48 4.76
N VAL A 113 -9.25 3.34 4.15
CA VAL A 113 -7.79 3.35 4.31
C VAL A 113 -7.31 4.76 4.60
N THR A 114 -6.36 4.89 5.51
CA THR A 114 -5.62 6.13 5.76
C THR A 114 -4.20 5.97 5.23
N ILE A 115 -3.79 6.88 4.34
CA ILE A 115 -2.44 6.88 3.77
C ILE A 115 -1.46 7.42 4.81
N THR A 116 -0.51 6.60 5.23
CA THR A 116 0.48 6.97 6.25
C THR A 116 1.68 7.69 5.65
N GLU A 117 2.06 7.35 4.41
CA GLU A 117 3.23 7.90 3.73
C GLU A 117 2.85 8.46 2.35
N ALA A 118 3.34 9.67 2.05
CA ALA A 118 3.13 10.29 0.76
C ALA A 118 4.19 9.80 -0.24
N LYS A 119 3.77 9.47 -1.46
CA LYS A 119 4.68 9.25 -2.59
C LYS A 119 4.41 10.27 -3.69
N GLU A 120 5.45 10.67 -4.41
CA GLU A 120 5.33 11.56 -5.56
C GLU A 120 4.43 10.91 -6.62
N GLY A 121 3.38 11.63 -7.06
CA GLY A 121 2.33 11.08 -7.94
C GLY A 121 1.32 10.15 -7.24
N GLY A 122 1.51 9.87 -5.95
CA GLY A 122 0.65 9.08 -5.09
C GLY A 122 -0.50 9.87 -4.46
N TYR A 123 -1.08 9.33 -3.39
CA TYR A 123 -1.93 10.08 -2.49
C TYR A 123 -1.06 10.83 -1.46
N ALA A 124 -1.56 11.96 -0.94
CA ALA A 124 -0.86 12.67 0.13
C ALA A 124 -0.98 11.89 1.45
N SER A 125 0.01 12.01 2.33
CA SER A 125 -0.07 11.45 3.69
C SER A 125 -1.24 12.11 4.44
N GLY A 126 -1.96 11.32 5.23
CA GLY A 126 -3.20 11.71 5.90
C GLY A 126 -4.45 11.62 5.02
N THR A 127 -4.32 11.38 3.70
CA THR A 127 -5.48 11.17 2.83
C THR A 127 -6.24 9.95 3.31
N THR A 128 -7.55 10.09 3.46
CA THR A 128 -8.43 8.99 3.82
C THR A 128 -9.36 8.67 2.67
N LEU A 129 -9.37 7.41 2.24
CA LEU A 129 -10.19 6.93 1.14
C LEU A 129 -11.21 5.93 1.67
N THR A 130 -12.47 6.12 1.32
CA THR A 130 -13.57 5.24 1.70
C THR A 130 -14.19 4.63 0.45
N LEU A 131 -14.53 3.34 0.50
CA LEU A 131 -15.28 2.69 -0.57
C LEU A 131 -16.78 2.97 -0.42
N VAL A 132 -17.40 3.60 -1.42
CA VAL A 132 -18.84 3.92 -1.44
C VAL A 132 -19.42 3.51 -2.79
N GLY A 133 -20.33 2.53 -2.79
CA GLY A 133 -20.96 2.05 -4.03
C GLY A 133 -19.95 1.52 -5.06
N GLY A 134 -18.87 0.86 -4.60
CA GLY A 134 -17.81 0.34 -5.45
C GLY A 134 -16.82 1.39 -5.98
N LYS A 135 -16.98 2.67 -5.61
CA LYS A 135 -16.09 3.77 -5.99
C LYS A 135 -15.33 4.31 -4.78
N LEU A 136 -14.07 4.66 -4.98
CA LEU A 136 -13.26 5.34 -3.97
C LEU A 136 -13.67 6.81 -3.86
N VAL A 137 -13.95 7.24 -2.63
CA VAL A 137 -14.27 8.63 -2.28
C VAL A 137 -13.25 9.09 -1.25
N SER A 138 -12.54 10.17 -1.55
CA SER A 138 -11.69 10.83 -0.56
C SER A 138 -12.54 11.66 0.39
N SER A 139 -12.31 11.51 1.69
CA SER A 139 -12.85 12.40 2.72
C SER A 139 -11.84 13.48 3.08
#